data_AF-A0A2H0N1P1-F1
#
_entry.id   AF-A0A2H0N1P1-F1
#
_cell.length_a   1.000
_cell.length_b   1.000
_cell.length_c   1.000
_cell.angle_alpha   90.00
_cell.angle_beta   90.00
_cell.angle_gamma   90.00
#
_symmetry.space_group_name_H-M   'P 1'
#
loop_
_entity.id
_entity.type
_entity.pdbx_description
1 polymer ?
#
loop_
_entity_poly.entity_id
_entity_poly.type
_entity_poly.pdbx_seq_one_letter_code
_entity_poly.pdbx_strand_id
1 'polypeptide(L)' 'MRLKRNFYKKNTLKVAQDLLAKYIVRVFEGKKIIGQIVETE' A
#
# COMPACT_ATOMS: atom_id res chain seq x y z
N MET A 1 -2.27 6.37 8.38
CA MET A 1 -3.28 5.40 8.89
C MET A 1 -3.13 4.09 8.13
N ARG A 2 -3.16 2.93 8.81
CA ARG A 2 -3.06 1.62 8.14
C ARG A 2 -4.32 1.36 7.32
N LEU A 3 -4.16 0.90 6.08
CA LEU A 3 -5.28 0.52 5.22
C LEU A 3 -6.01 -0.70 5.83
N LYS A 4 -7.33 -0.63 5.92
CA LYS A 4 -8.18 -1.72 6.44
C LYS A 4 -8.45 -2.77 5.36
N ARG A 5 -8.87 -3.98 5.76
CA ARG A 5 -9.22 -5.08 4.82
C ARG A 5 -10.17 -4.65 3.68
N ASN A 6 -11.15 -3.80 3.98
CA ASN A 6 -12.11 -3.31 2.99
C ASN A 6 -11.48 -2.50 1.85
N PHE A 7 -10.30 -1.91 2.07
CA PHE A 7 -9.56 -1.23 1.00
C PHE A 7 -9.15 -2.20 -0.11
N TYR A 8 -8.70 -3.39 0.27
CA TYR A 8 -8.21 -4.44 -0.64
C TYR A 8 -9.33 -5.28 -1.25
N LYS A 9 -10.55 -5.23 -0.68
CA LYS A 9 -11.71 -6.00 -1.15
C LYS A 9 -12.41 -5.26 -2.31
N LYS A 10 -11.69 -5.02 -3.40
CA LYS A 10 -12.17 -4.34 -4.61
C LYS A 10 -11.74 -5.12 -5.85
N ASN A 11 -12.29 -4.75 -7.02
CA ASN A 11 -11.80 -5.23 -8.30
C ASN A 11 -10.29 -4.90 -8.46
N THR A 12 -9.54 -5.79 -9.12
CA THR A 12 -8.09 -5.70 -9.32
C THR A 12 -7.67 -4.36 -9.93
N LEU A 13 -8.33 -3.91 -11.00
CA LEU A 13 -8.04 -2.62 -11.64
C LEU A 13 -8.22 -1.44 -10.68
N LYS A 14 -9.28 -1.52 -9.85
CA LYS A 14 -9.59 -0.44 -8.90
C LYS A 14 -8.60 -0.40 -7.74
N VAL A 15 -8.21 -1.56 -7.20
CA VAL A 15 -7.24 -1.60 -6.10
C VAL A 15 -5.84 -1.18 -6.56
N ALA A 16 -5.43 -1.54 -7.78
CA ALA A 16 -4.16 -1.09 -8.37
C ALA A 16 -4.09 0.44 -8.46
N GLN A 17 -5.09 1.07 -9.08
CA GLN A 17 -5.19 2.54 -9.17
C GLN A 17 -5.22 3.21 -7.78
N ASP A 18 -6.00 2.65 -6.84
CA ASP A 18 -6.13 3.22 -5.50
C ASP A 18 -4.86 3.05 -4.64
N LEU A 19 -3.95 2.14 -5.00
CA LEU A 19 -2.66 1.90 -4.34
C LEU A 19 -1.58 2.92 -4.72
N LEU A 20 -1.72 3.58 -5.88
CA LEU A 20 -0.80 4.65 -6.28
C LEU A 20 -0.75 5.77 -5.23
N ALA A 21 0.46 6.28 -5.01
CA ALA A 21 0.80 7.25 -3.98
C ALA A 21 0.53 6.80 -2.52
N LYS A 22 0.12 5.54 -2.26
CA LYS A 22 0.10 4.97 -0.91
C LYS A 22 1.52 4.60 -0.47
N TYR A 23 1.67 4.33 0.81
CA TYR A 23 2.96 3.97 1.39
C TYR A 23 2.96 2.51 1.84
N ILE A 24 3.97 1.76 1.41
CA ILE A 24 4.34 0.48 2.01
C ILE A 24 5.27 0.76 3.19
N VAL A 25 4.99 0.15 4.33
CA VAL A 25 5.75 0.37 5.57
C VAL A 25 6.25 -0.97 6.08
N ARG A 26 7.56 -1.09 6.27
CA ARG A 26 8.21 -2.24 6.89
C ARG A 26 8.95 -1.79 8.14
N VAL A 27 8.79 -2.51 9.24
CA VAL A 27 9.67 -2.40 10.41
C VAL A 27 10.66 -3.55 10.34
N PHE A 28 11.94 -3.22 10.34
CA PHE A 28 13.04 -4.18 10.27
C PHE A 28 14.13 -3.74 11.27
N GLU A 29 14.49 -4.62 12.20
CA GLU A 29 15.47 -4.32 13.27
C GLU A 29 15.17 -3.03 14.04
N GLY A 30 13.88 -2.78 14.35
CA GLY A 30 13.44 -1.56 15.01
C GLY A 30 13.45 -0.29 14.13
N LYS A 31 13.99 -0.36 12.91
CA LYS A 31 13.99 0.74 11.93
C LYS A 31 12.73 0.70 11.06
N LYS A 32 12.17 1.87 10.80
CA LYS A 32 11.00 2.04 9.92
C LYS A 32 11.45 2.38 8.50
N ILE A 33 11.17 1.48 7.57
CA ILE A 33 11.41 1.63 6.14
C ILE A 33 10.07 1.99 5.48
N ILE A 34 10.03 3.07 4.71
CA ILE A 34 8.82 3.59 4.07
C ILE A 34 9.12 3.79 2.59
N GLY A 35 8.29 3.19 1.72
CA GLY A 35 8.33 3.41 0.28
C GLY A 35 6.99 3.92 -0.22
N GLN A 36 7.00 4.89 -1.12
CA GLN A 36 5.79 5.30 -1.85
C GLN A 36 5.57 4.34 -3.02
N ILE A 37 4.33 3.90 -3.21
CA ILE A 37 3.92 3.08 -4.35
C ILE A 37 3.75 4.03 -5.55
N VAL A 38 4.62 3.88 -6.55
CA VAL A 38 4.62 4.69 -7.78
C VAL A 38 4.08 3.91 -8.98
N GLU A 39 4.02 2.58 -8.87
CA GLU A 39 3.63 1.67 -9.94
C GLU A 39 2.94 0.43 -9.34
N THR A 40 1.97 -0.12 -10.07
CA THR A 40 1.18 -1.30 -9.69
C THR A 40 0.72 -2.05 -10.94
N GLU A 41 0.63 -3.37 -10.86
CA GLU A 41 0.01 -4.26 -11.84
C GLU A 41 -1.07 -5.14 -11.19
#